data_AF-U6RCP5-F1
#
_entry.id   AF-U6RCP5-F1
#
_cell.length_a   1.000
_cell.length_b   1.000
_cell.length_c   1.000
_cell.angle_alpha   90.00
_cell.angle_beta   90.00
_cell.angle_gamma   90.00
#
_symmetry.space_group_name_H-M   'P 1'
#
loop_
_entity.id
_entity.type
_entity.pdbx_description
1 polymer ?
#
loop_
_entity_poly.entity_id
_entity_poly.type
_entity_poly.pdbx_seq_one_letter_code
_entity_poly.pdbx_strand_id
1 'polypeptide(L)'
;MKTKRFCWILLLNLLVLTAGAEPYETVVLKNGSVLEGYISVQHPGKDIIFFAEKATVYIPVKQVKSVLEYDIEIETLSDPWKAWVGDNPLLVKTVRGSKFLQMTDIILAETAENDTVVLDSAVVRETNTPLYSNWNVVPRKVRILEKGEVIKYLDFTPNSYYLDWKDIQAIKRAPRATTDLTGLIDVVALRTGEKYEGQIIEQIPGERIRLLKNDGIVEVINAGQIAFQQKKKLNPNQSLFEQSPLLDVVCIKKDEDTGIIVEQNYGGEKEPGYLLIQNERGDILRRNSIAVTETRKKANPDYKPLTDVIVGKGEILVNRKESAKAVIEKQEGLLIVDTASRATVLSADSIGGMLIVEKQNESSAYRPILLKLVLMKVKGKGFCNVFTYEDLVTNGVHPQESVVSVNGTLKLSYAVGKGKYILYDPQGQSGIFLSIE
;
A
#
# COMPACT_ATOMS: atom_id res chain seq x y z
N MET A 1 -23.81 12.47 -35.76
CA MET A 1 -23.91 11.46 -34.69
C MET A 1 -23.67 12.15 -33.37
N LYS A 2 -24.67 12.21 -32.47
CA LYS A 2 -24.51 12.80 -31.14
C LYS A 2 -23.61 11.89 -30.30
N THR A 3 -22.39 12.32 -30.00
CA THR A 3 -21.47 11.65 -29.08
C THR A 3 -22.14 11.54 -27.71
N LYS A 4 -22.56 10.31 -27.34
CA LYS A 4 -23.13 10.01 -26.03
C LYS A 4 -22.06 10.35 -24.96
N ARG A 5 -22.41 11.18 -23.99
CA ARG A 5 -21.60 11.38 -22.76
C ARG A 5 -21.55 10.06 -22.00
N PHE A 6 -20.57 9.21 -22.27
CA PHE A 6 -20.20 8.12 -21.38
C PHE A 6 -19.59 8.77 -20.13
N CYS A 7 -20.33 8.76 -19.02
CA CYS A 7 -19.79 9.15 -17.71
C CYS A 7 -18.82 8.07 -17.24
N TRP A 8 -17.55 8.23 -17.60
CA TRP A 8 -16.45 7.46 -17.03
C TRP A 8 -16.23 7.93 -15.60
N ILE A 9 -17.02 7.41 -14.66
CA ILE A 9 -16.62 7.36 -13.24
C ILE A 9 -15.67 6.18 -13.14
N LEU A 10 -14.61 6.28 -12.34
CA LEU A 10 -13.65 5.20 -12.18
C LEU A 10 -13.44 4.89 -10.70
N LEU A 11 -13.60 3.61 -10.39
CA LEU A 11 -13.45 3.05 -9.05
C LEU A 11 -11.97 3.03 -8.62
N LEU A 12 -11.60 4.00 -7.79
CA LEU A 12 -10.23 4.26 -7.36
C LEU A 12 -10.08 4.30 -5.83
N ASN A 13 -10.32 3.20 -5.11
CA ASN A 13 -10.14 3.18 -3.63
C ASN A 13 -8.66 2.94 -3.25
N LEU A 14 -8.06 3.86 -2.48
CA LEU A 14 -6.61 3.93 -2.19
C LEU A 14 -6.34 4.25 -0.71
N LEU A 15 -5.08 4.49 -0.33
CA LEU A 15 -4.56 4.50 1.03
C LEU A 15 -4.00 5.85 1.45
N VAL A 16 -4.10 6.20 2.74
CA VAL A 16 -3.47 7.39 3.34
C VAL A 16 -2.83 6.99 4.67
N LEU A 17 -1.49 6.78 4.70
CA LEU A 17 -0.52 7.38 5.64
C LEU A 17 0.82 6.61 5.78
N THR A 18 1.82 7.44 6.11
CA THR A 18 3.20 7.26 6.64
C THR A 18 4.35 6.93 5.68
N ALA A 19 5.46 7.63 5.95
CA ALA A 19 6.69 7.67 5.18
C ALA A 19 7.26 6.25 4.95
N GLY A 20 7.58 5.94 3.70
CA GLY A 20 8.24 4.70 3.29
C GLY A 20 7.36 3.68 2.55
N ALA A 21 6.09 3.97 2.27
CA ALA A 21 5.24 3.12 1.42
C ALA A 21 5.45 3.43 -0.07
N GLU A 22 5.36 2.40 -0.93
CA GLU A 22 5.31 2.59 -2.40
C GLU A 22 4.12 3.47 -2.79
N PRO A 23 4.26 4.36 -3.79
CA PRO A 23 3.18 5.23 -4.21
C PRO A 23 1.99 4.44 -4.76
N TYR A 24 0.79 4.78 -4.30
CA TYR A 24 -0.41 3.98 -4.55
C TYR A 24 -0.78 3.91 -6.03
N GLU A 25 -0.73 5.06 -6.70
CA GLU A 25 -0.95 5.16 -8.12
C GLU A 25 0.18 5.94 -8.78
N THR A 26 0.44 5.54 -10.01
CA THR A 26 1.28 6.27 -10.93
C THR A 26 0.44 6.70 -12.12
N VAL A 27 0.22 8.00 -12.27
CA VAL A 27 -0.36 8.58 -13.48
C VAL A 27 0.78 8.90 -14.44
N VAL A 28 0.77 8.24 -15.59
CA VAL A 28 1.66 8.53 -16.71
C VAL A 28 0.90 9.38 -17.71
N LEU A 29 1.45 10.53 -18.06
CA LEU A 29 0.89 11.43 -19.06
C LEU A 29 1.51 11.18 -20.44
N LYS A 30 0.79 11.58 -21.48
CA LYS A 30 1.21 11.43 -22.89
C LYS A 30 2.49 12.19 -23.24
N ASN A 31 2.83 13.24 -22.49
CA ASN A 31 4.10 13.96 -22.66
C ASN A 31 5.28 13.26 -21.95
N GLY A 32 5.06 12.12 -21.30
CA GLY A 32 6.06 11.37 -20.54
C GLY A 32 6.16 11.74 -19.06
N SER A 33 5.44 12.77 -18.58
CA SER A 33 5.41 13.10 -17.15
C SER A 33 4.81 11.95 -16.34
N VAL A 34 5.32 11.76 -15.12
CA VAL A 34 4.94 10.70 -14.19
C VAL A 34 4.62 11.33 -12.84
N LEU A 35 3.41 11.08 -12.34
CA LEU A 35 2.93 11.57 -11.05
C LEU A 35 2.64 10.37 -10.15
N GLU A 36 3.23 10.35 -8.96
CA GLU A 36 3.13 9.29 -7.97
C GLU A 36 2.32 9.81 -6.76
N GLY A 37 1.19 9.18 -6.47
CA GLY A 37 0.21 9.67 -5.50
C GLY A 37 -1.17 9.03 -5.67
N TYR A 38 -2.24 9.84 -5.63
CA TYR A 38 -3.62 9.35 -5.80
C TYR A 38 -4.56 10.36 -6.48
N ILE A 39 -5.57 9.85 -7.18
CA ILE A 39 -6.69 10.67 -7.68
C ILE A 39 -7.54 11.12 -6.48
N SER A 40 -7.49 12.40 -6.14
CA SER A 40 -8.19 12.97 -4.98
C SER A 40 -9.62 13.38 -5.34
N VAL A 41 -9.83 13.87 -6.56
CA VAL A 41 -11.14 14.27 -7.09
C VAL A 41 -11.28 13.79 -8.53
N GLN A 42 -12.47 13.32 -8.88
CA GLN A 42 -12.86 13.05 -10.26
C GLN A 42 -14.16 13.78 -10.57
N HIS A 43 -14.13 14.56 -11.65
CA HIS A 43 -15.33 15.10 -12.29
C HIS A 43 -15.68 14.20 -13.47
N PRO A 44 -16.76 13.40 -13.38
CA PRO A 44 -17.06 12.36 -14.36
C PRO A 44 -17.11 12.89 -15.80
N GLY A 45 -16.29 12.30 -16.67
CA GLY A 45 -16.21 12.67 -18.09
C GLY A 45 -15.61 14.05 -18.39
N LYS A 46 -15.03 14.72 -17.39
CA LYS A 46 -14.41 16.04 -17.54
C LYS A 46 -12.90 16.01 -17.24
N ASP A 47 -12.55 15.96 -15.96
CA ASP A 47 -11.16 16.09 -15.49
C ASP A 47 -10.97 15.33 -14.17
N ILE A 48 -9.73 15.28 -13.69
CA ILE A 48 -9.36 14.81 -12.35
C ILE A 48 -8.46 15.82 -11.65
N ILE A 49 -8.47 15.76 -10.32
CA ILE A 49 -7.43 16.35 -9.49
C ILE A 49 -6.62 15.20 -8.92
N PHE A 50 -5.32 15.18 -9.20
CA PHE A 50 -4.37 14.19 -8.72
C PHE A 50 -3.47 14.82 -7.66
N PHE A 51 -3.50 14.26 -6.45
CA PHE A 51 -2.56 14.66 -5.40
C PHE A 51 -1.29 13.82 -5.55
N ALA A 52 -0.19 14.45 -5.97
CA ALA A 52 1.10 13.80 -6.12
C ALA A 52 2.00 14.12 -4.92
N GLU A 53 2.67 13.10 -4.41
CA GLU A 53 3.73 13.23 -3.39
C GLU A 53 5.13 13.24 -4.04
N LYS A 54 5.21 12.71 -5.26
CA LYS A 54 6.39 12.76 -6.12
C LYS A 54 5.95 12.99 -7.56
N ALA A 55 6.66 13.85 -8.27
CA ALA A 55 6.40 14.16 -9.66
C ALA A 55 7.71 14.21 -10.45
N THR A 56 7.76 13.48 -11.56
CA THR A 56 8.77 13.66 -12.61
C THR A 56 8.10 14.30 -13.81
N VAL A 57 8.40 15.56 -14.09
CA VAL A 57 7.64 16.36 -15.05
C VAL A 57 8.52 16.77 -16.21
N TYR A 58 7.98 16.64 -17.43
CA TYR A 58 8.55 17.18 -18.66
C TYR A 58 7.83 18.47 -19.05
N ILE A 59 8.59 19.56 -19.17
CA ILE A 59 8.11 20.84 -19.67
C ILE A 59 8.89 21.26 -20.91
N PRO A 60 8.24 21.69 -22.00
CA PRO A 60 8.95 22.28 -23.14
C PRO A 60 9.72 23.53 -22.74
N VAL A 61 10.96 23.71 -23.22
CA VAL A 61 11.76 24.91 -22.89
C VAL A 61 11.08 26.22 -23.30
N LYS A 62 10.27 26.21 -24.36
CA LYS A 62 9.45 27.38 -24.75
C LYS A 62 8.45 27.86 -23.68
N GLN A 63 8.12 27.02 -22.70
CA GLN A 63 7.27 27.38 -21.56
C GLN A 63 8.08 27.89 -20.36
N VAL A 64 9.42 27.90 -20.45
CA VAL A 64 10.32 28.31 -19.38
C VAL A 64 10.86 29.70 -19.67
N LYS A 65 10.56 30.65 -18.78
CA LYS A 65 11.06 32.03 -18.86
C LYS A 65 12.49 32.13 -18.33
N SER A 66 12.75 31.51 -17.18
CA SER A 66 14.08 31.48 -16.58
C SER A 66 14.19 30.37 -15.55
N VAL A 67 15.42 30.10 -15.12
CA VAL A 67 15.76 29.05 -14.16
C VAL A 67 16.70 29.65 -13.12
N LEU A 68 16.42 29.44 -11.84
CA LEU A 68 17.26 29.89 -10.72
C LEU A 68 17.83 28.67 -9.99
N GLU A 69 19.15 28.50 -10.02
CA GLU A 69 19.85 27.38 -9.38
C GLU A 69 20.52 27.81 -8.07
N TYR A 70 20.42 26.97 -7.04
CA TYR A 70 21.04 27.22 -5.74
C TYR A 70 21.29 25.91 -4.99
N ASP A 71 22.30 25.91 -4.12
CA ASP A 71 22.66 24.74 -3.31
C ASP A 71 21.86 24.73 -2.00
N ILE A 72 21.27 23.58 -1.65
CA ILE A 72 20.63 23.33 -0.35
C ILE A 72 21.40 22.25 0.40
N GLU A 73 21.64 22.44 1.69
CA GLU A 73 22.28 21.42 2.53
C GLU A 73 21.35 20.20 2.67
N ILE A 74 21.87 19.02 2.36
CA ILE A 74 21.06 17.78 2.28
C ILE A 74 20.39 17.45 3.60
N GLU A 75 21.02 17.77 4.72
CA GLU A 75 20.45 17.52 6.06
C GLU A 75 19.16 18.32 6.33
N THR A 76 18.95 19.43 5.61
CA THR A 76 17.74 20.26 5.73
C THR A 76 16.60 19.84 4.81
N LEU A 77 16.87 18.91 3.86
CA LEU A 77 15.88 18.42 2.93
C LEU A 77 14.92 17.42 3.60
N SER A 78 13.79 17.15 2.97
CA SER A 78 12.87 16.10 3.40
C SER A 78 13.49 14.71 3.24
N ASP A 79 12.98 13.72 3.98
CA ASP A 79 13.46 12.34 3.92
C ASP A 79 13.44 11.75 2.50
N PRO A 80 12.42 11.99 1.64
CA PRO A 80 12.45 11.53 0.25
C PRO A 80 13.63 12.07 -0.55
N TRP A 81 14.00 13.34 -0.35
CA TRP A 81 15.18 13.92 -0.98
C TRP A 81 16.47 13.29 -0.44
N LYS A 82 16.57 13.07 0.88
CA LYS A 82 17.74 12.41 1.49
C LYS A 82 17.94 10.99 0.97
N ALA A 83 16.86 10.21 0.87
CA ALA A 83 16.87 8.87 0.31
C ALA A 83 17.30 8.89 -1.16
N TRP A 84 16.66 9.74 -1.97
CA TRP A 84 17.00 9.87 -3.39
C TRP A 84 18.46 10.27 -3.62
N VAL A 85 19.00 11.16 -2.79
CA VAL A 85 20.42 11.54 -2.82
C VAL A 85 21.34 10.35 -2.50
N GLY A 86 20.95 9.49 -1.55
CA GLY A 86 21.68 8.26 -1.23
C GLY A 86 21.87 7.37 -2.46
N ASP A 87 20.85 7.29 -3.30
CA ASP A 87 20.87 6.54 -4.56
C ASP A 87 21.57 7.29 -5.71
N ASN A 88 21.81 8.60 -5.55
CA ASN A 88 22.38 9.48 -6.59
C ASN A 88 23.63 10.25 -6.10
N PRO A 89 24.68 9.56 -5.63
CA PRO A 89 25.82 10.20 -4.95
C PRO A 89 26.63 11.14 -5.86
N LEU A 90 26.58 10.96 -7.18
CA LEU A 90 27.30 11.80 -8.16
C LEU A 90 26.76 13.24 -8.24
N LEU A 91 25.55 13.48 -7.74
CA LEU A 91 24.90 14.80 -7.75
C LEU A 91 25.15 15.61 -6.48
N VAL A 92 25.93 15.05 -5.54
CA VAL A 92 26.23 15.66 -4.24
C VAL A 92 27.51 16.47 -4.31
N LYS A 93 27.41 17.73 -3.90
CA LYS A 93 28.56 18.63 -3.72
C LYS A 93 28.98 18.65 -2.26
N THR A 94 30.24 18.36 -1.98
CA THR A 94 30.79 18.43 -0.61
C THR A 94 31.60 19.71 -0.44
N VAL A 95 31.26 20.53 0.56
CA VAL A 95 31.98 21.76 0.91
C VAL A 95 32.28 21.76 2.41
N ARG A 96 33.56 21.72 2.78
CA ARG A 96 34.03 21.74 4.19
C ARG A 96 33.35 20.69 5.09
N GLY A 97 33.07 19.51 4.55
CA GLY A 97 32.43 18.40 5.28
C GLY A 97 30.91 18.36 5.18
N SER A 98 30.24 19.47 4.85
CA SER A 98 28.80 19.51 4.59
C SER A 98 28.49 19.07 3.15
N LYS A 99 27.37 18.37 2.98
CA LYS A 99 26.88 17.85 1.69
C LYS A 99 25.70 18.69 1.21
N PHE A 100 25.74 19.11 -0.05
CA PHE A 100 24.76 19.96 -0.70
C PHE A 100 24.21 19.29 -1.96
N LEU A 101 22.93 19.57 -2.23
CA LEU A 101 22.25 19.23 -3.49
C LEU A 101 21.90 20.53 -4.20
N GLN A 102 22.24 20.63 -5.49
CA GLN A 102 21.81 21.76 -6.31
C GLN A 102 20.33 21.62 -6.66
N MET A 103 19.54 22.58 -6.22
CA MET A 103 18.10 22.69 -6.44
C MET A 103 17.78 23.85 -7.38
N THR A 104 16.54 23.91 -7.83
CA THR A 104 16.13 24.82 -8.89
C THR A 104 14.72 25.32 -8.68
N ASP A 105 14.53 26.63 -8.88
CA ASP A 105 13.21 27.21 -9.12
C ASP A 105 13.06 27.46 -10.62
N ILE A 106 12.00 26.93 -11.22
CA ILE A 106 11.70 27.11 -12.64
C ILE A 106 10.63 28.18 -12.76
N ILE A 107 10.97 29.29 -13.43
CA ILE A 107 10.04 30.38 -13.68
C ILE A 107 9.43 30.13 -15.05
N LEU A 108 8.13 29.87 -15.07
CA LEU A 108 7.38 29.62 -16.31
C LEU A 108 7.04 30.93 -17.03
N ALA A 109 6.90 30.86 -18.35
CA ALA A 109 6.40 31.97 -19.16
C ALA A 109 4.89 32.15 -18.96
N GLU A 110 4.42 33.40 -18.96
CA GLU A 110 2.98 33.68 -18.97
C GLU A 110 2.39 33.22 -20.31
N THR A 111 1.36 32.37 -20.28
CA THR A 111 0.53 32.10 -21.47
C THR A 111 -0.66 33.06 -21.44
N ALA A 112 -0.76 33.94 -22.45
CA ALA A 112 -1.94 34.75 -22.66
C ALA A 112 -3.02 33.89 -23.34
N GLU A 113 -4.12 33.60 -22.64
CA GLU A 113 -5.36 33.17 -23.31
C GLU A 113 -6.16 34.44 -23.65
N ASN A 114 -6.26 34.73 -24.96
CA ASN A 114 -7.27 35.67 -25.46
C ASN A 114 -8.61 34.94 -25.47
N ASP A 115 -9.41 35.10 -24.42
CA ASP A 115 -10.84 34.77 -24.49
C ASP A 115 -11.66 36.03 -24.25
N THR A 116 -12.38 36.45 -25.30
CA THR A 116 -13.33 37.55 -25.25
C THR A 116 -14.61 37.01 -24.60
N VAL A 117 -14.78 37.24 -23.30
CA VAL A 117 -16.03 36.92 -22.61
C VAL A 117 -16.99 38.11 -22.73
N VAL A 118 -18.05 37.91 -23.50
CA VAL A 118 -19.28 38.70 -23.37
C VAL A 118 -19.91 38.33 -22.03
N LEU A 119 -19.92 39.30 -21.11
CA LEU A 119 -20.53 39.18 -19.79
C LEU A 119 -22.05 39.12 -19.90
N ASP A 120 -22.65 38.07 -19.33
CA ASP A 120 -23.92 38.23 -18.64
C ASP A 120 -24.00 37.35 -17.37
N SER A 121 -23.76 38.01 -16.24
CA SER A 121 -24.45 37.85 -14.95
C SER A 121 -24.65 36.45 -14.36
N ALA A 122 -23.62 35.91 -13.69
CA ALA A 122 -23.76 35.19 -12.40
C ALA A 122 -22.38 35.03 -11.74
N VAL A 123 -22.24 35.51 -10.51
CA VAL A 123 -20.98 35.54 -9.75
C VAL A 123 -20.45 34.12 -9.50
N VAL A 124 -19.44 33.72 -10.27
CA VAL A 124 -18.49 32.67 -9.91
C VAL A 124 -17.19 33.37 -9.55
N ARG A 125 -16.65 33.12 -8.35
CA ARG A 125 -15.29 33.51 -8.00
C ARG A 125 -14.34 32.68 -8.87
N GLU A 126 -14.03 33.17 -10.05
CA GLU A 126 -12.81 32.78 -10.75
C GLU A 126 -11.66 33.39 -9.96
N THR A 127 -10.93 32.55 -9.23
CA THR A 127 -9.58 32.90 -8.84
C THR A 127 -8.80 33.00 -10.14
N ASN A 128 -8.52 34.23 -10.60
CA ASN A 128 -7.56 34.54 -11.64
C ASN A 128 -6.16 34.12 -11.19
N THR A 129 -5.93 32.81 -11.05
CA THR A 129 -4.61 32.23 -10.98
C THR A 129 -4.13 32.16 -12.42
N PRO A 130 -3.06 32.90 -12.79
CA PRO A 130 -2.57 32.84 -14.16
C PRO A 130 -2.20 31.38 -14.46
N LEU A 131 -2.78 30.81 -15.51
CA LEU A 131 -2.40 29.50 -16.01
C LEU A 131 -0.99 29.65 -16.57
N TYR A 132 0.02 29.25 -15.80
CA TYR A 132 1.43 29.42 -16.19
C TYR A 132 1.96 28.28 -17.07
N SER A 133 1.15 27.26 -17.33
CA SER A 133 1.39 26.17 -18.30
C SER A 133 0.17 25.24 -18.27
N ASN A 134 0.21 24.11 -18.98
CA ASN A 134 -0.73 22.99 -18.76
C ASN A 134 -0.70 22.46 -17.31
N TRP A 135 0.26 22.91 -16.50
CA TRP A 135 0.45 22.53 -15.12
C TRP A 135 0.07 23.72 -14.21
N ASN A 136 -0.90 23.51 -13.33
CA ASN A 136 -1.35 24.48 -12.32
C ASN A 136 -0.36 24.62 -11.14
N VAL A 137 0.86 24.09 -11.26
CA VAL A 137 1.88 24.00 -10.22
C VAL A 137 3.13 24.75 -10.65
N VAL A 138 3.62 25.65 -9.80
CA VAL A 138 4.86 26.39 -10.04
C VAL A 138 6.04 25.56 -9.48
N PRO A 139 7.00 25.11 -10.31
CA PRO A 139 8.09 24.26 -9.84
C PRO A 139 9.10 25.07 -9.00
N ARG A 140 9.15 24.78 -7.69
CA ARG A 140 10.09 25.39 -6.75
C ARG A 140 10.84 24.30 -5.98
N LYS A 141 12.11 24.53 -5.67
CA LYS A 141 12.97 23.55 -5.00
C LYS A 141 12.89 22.18 -5.68
N VAL A 142 12.95 22.17 -7.01
CA VAL A 142 12.98 20.95 -7.82
C VAL A 142 14.40 20.60 -8.22
N ARG A 143 14.62 19.36 -8.65
CA ARG A 143 15.89 18.94 -9.24
C ARG A 143 15.72 18.74 -10.74
N ILE A 144 16.43 19.51 -11.56
CA ILE A 144 16.50 19.23 -13.00
C ILE A 144 17.33 17.95 -13.22
N LEU A 145 16.76 17.02 -13.99
CA LEU A 145 17.37 15.75 -14.37
C LEU A 145 17.92 15.78 -15.80
N GLU A 146 17.21 16.43 -16.73
CA GLU A 146 17.59 16.53 -18.15
C GLU A 146 17.29 17.94 -18.67
N LYS A 147 18.16 18.46 -19.54
CA LYS A 147 18.02 19.75 -20.22
C LYS A 147 18.22 19.56 -21.73
N GLY A 148 17.41 20.20 -22.54
CA GLY A 148 17.45 20.12 -24.01
C GLY A 148 16.27 20.88 -24.61
N GLU A 149 15.55 20.26 -25.55
CA GLU A 149 14.27 20.82 -26.04
C GLU A 149 13.17 20.82 -24.96
N VAL A 150 13.32 19.92 -23.98
CA VAL A 150 12.49 19.82 -22.78
C VAL A 150 13.37 19.93 -21.54
N ILE A 151 12.79 20.41 -20.45
CA ILE A 151 13.35 20.26 -19.10
C ILE A 151 12.58 19.13 -18.43
N LYS A 152 13.32 18.12 -17.95
CA LYS A 152 12.80 17.10 -17.04
C LYS A 152 13.21 17.47 -15.63
N TYR A 153 12.26 17.56 -14.71
CA TYR A 153 12.56 17.81 -13.30
C TYR A 153 11.86 16.83 -12.38
N LEU A 154 12.46 16.62 -11.21
CA LEU A 154 11.94 15.85 -10.09
C LEU A 154 11.49 16.79 -8.97
N ASP A 155 10.31 16.54 -8.44
CA ASP A 155 9.73 17.25 -7.30
C ASP A 155 9.20 16.22 -6.28
N PHE A 156 9.54 16.42 -5.01
CA PHE A 156 9.03 15.65 -3.87
C PHE A 156 8.12 16.50 -2.97
N THR A 157 7.78 17.71 -3.40
CA THR A 157 6.83 18.58 -2.70
C THR A 157 5.40 18.12 -3.05
N PRO A 158 4.58 17.76 -2.04
CA PRO A 158 3.20 17.34 -2.31
C PRO A 158 2.39 18.46 -2.96
N ASN A 159 1.74 18.16 -4.09
CA ASN A 159 0.98 19.14 -4.88
C ASN A 159 -0.24 18.50 -5.56
N SER A 160 -1.26 19.33 -5.84
CA SER A 160 -2.43 18.91 -6.61
C SER A 160 -2.29 19.30 -8.08
N TYR A 161 -2.50 18.35 -8.95
CA TYR A 161 -2.40 18.46 -10.41
C TYR A 161 -3.78 18.32 -11.04
N TYR A 162 -4.18 19.29 -11.86
CA TYR A 162 -5.46 19.29 -12.56
C TYR A 162 -5.21 18.70 -13.95
N LEU A 163 -5.84 17.55 -14.24
CA LEU A 163 -5.52 16.77 -15.43
C LEU A 163 -6.79 16.47 -16.23
N ASP A 164 -6.72 16.70 -17.53
CA ASP A 164 -7.73 16.21 -18.47
C ASP A 164 -7.53 14.72 -18.74
N TRP A 165 -8.63 13.97 -18.87
CA TRP A 165 -8.57 12.54 -19.24
C TRP A 165 -7.80 12.27 -20.52
N LYS A 166 -7.84 13.21 -21.47
CA LYS A 166 -7.17 13.09 -22.78
C LYS A 166 -5.65 13.12 -22.66
N ASP A 167 -5.09 13.68 -21.59
CA ASP A 167 -3.64 13.84 -21.41
C ASP A 167 -3.04 12.67 -20.64
N ILE A 168 -3.87 11.87 -19.98
CA ILE A 168 -3.48 10.65 -19.29
C ILE A 168 -3.21 9.55 -20.32
N GLN A 169 -2.02 8.98 -20.26
CA GLN A 169 -1.64 7.80 -21.04
C GLN A 169 -2.03 6.52 -20.29
N ALA A 170 -1.72 6.45 -19.00
CA ALA A 170 -2.05 5.29 -18.17
C ALA A 170 -2.11 5.66 -16.68
N ILE A 171 -2.89 4.89 -15.93
CA ILE A 171 -2.92 4.89 -14.46
C ILE A 171 -2.44 3.51 -14.03
N LYS A 172 -1.39 3.43 -13.22
CA LYS A 172 -0.77 2.17 -12.79
C LYS A 172 -0.82 2.04 -11.27
N ARG A 173 -0.82 0.80 -10.78
CA ARG A 173 -0.74 0.46 -9.36
C ARG A 173 0.27 -0.64 -9.15
N ALA A 174 1.01 -0.56 -8.04
CA ALA A 174 1.84 -1.66 -7.61
C ALA A 174 0.96 -2.90 -7.32
N PRO A 175 1.37 -4.10 -7.77
CA PRO A 175 0.78 -5.33 -7.30
C PRO A 175 0.84 -5.40 -5.77
N ARG A 176 -0.25 -5.83 -5.15
CA ARG A 176 -0.30 -6.09 -3.71
C ARG A 176 0.76 -7.14 -3.35
N ALA A 177 1.46 -6.96 -2.24
CA ALA A 177 2.36 -7.99 -1.75
C ALA A 177 1.56 -9.25 -1.36
N THR A 178 2.10 -10.43 -1.65
CA THR A 178 1.46 -11.71 -1.30
C THR A 178 1.27 -11.89 0.20
N THR A 179 2.03 -11.15 1.01
CA THR A 179 1.91 -11.10 2.47
C THR A 179 0.80 -10.18 2.96
N ASP A 180 0.24 -9.29 2.13
CA ASP A 180 -0.80 -8.39 2.60
C ASP A 180 -2.11 -9.16 2.79
N LEU A 181 -2.61 -9.18 4.01
CA LEU A 181 -3.90 -9.78 4.36
C LEU A 181 -5.03 -8.75 4.27
N THR A 182 -4.71 -7.46 4.22
CA THR A 182 -5.68 -6.39 4.10
C THR A 182 -5.73 -5.87 2.67
N GLY A 183 -6.93 -5.75 2.12
CA GLY A 183 -7.14 -5.12 0.82
C GLY A 183 -8.49 -5.46 0.20
N LEU A 184 -8.71 -4.94 -1.01
CA LEU A 184 -9.93 -5.20 -1.78
C LEU A 184 -9.62 -6.00 -3.05
N ILE A 185 -10.46 -6.98 -3.36
CA ILE A 185 -10.42 -7.73 -4.62
C ILE A 185 -11.32 -7.01 -5.61
N ASP A 186 -10.78 -6.74 -6.80
CA ASP A 186 -11.52 -6.25 -7.96
C ASP A 186 -12.21 -7.41 -8.66
N VAL A 187 -13.52 -7.30 -8.84
CA VAL A 187 -14.31 -8.21 -9.66
C VAL A 187 -14.78 -7.46 -10.89
N VAL A 188 -14.40 -7.92 -12.07
CA VAL A 188 -14.77 -7.32 -13.35
C VAL A 188 -15.70 -8.29 -14.07
N ALA A 189 -16.94 -7.88 -14.30
CA ALA A 189 -17.91 -8.64 -15.07
C ALA A 189 -18.06 -8.05 -16.47
N LEU A 190 -17.92 -8.90 -17.49
CA LEU A 190 -18.12 -8.51 -18.88
C LEU A 190 -19.60 -8.57 -19.25
N ARG A 191 -19.95 -7.87 -20.32
CA ARG A 191 -21.28 -7.91 -20.95
C ARG A 191 -21.63 -9.30 -21.49
N THR A 192 -20.64 -10.16 -21.71
CA THR A 192 -20.80 -11.58 -22.07
C THR A 192 -21.25 -12.45 -20.89
N GLY A 193 -21.14 -11.96 -19.66
CA GLY A 193 -21.41 -12.69 -18.42
C GLY A 193 -20.17 -13.28 -17.75
N GLU A 194 -19.01 -13.29 -18.43
CA GLU A 194 -17.74 -13.71 -17.86
C GLU A 194 -17.33 -12.79 -16.70
N LYS A 195 -16.68 -13.37 -15.68
CA LYS A 195 -16.23 -12.65 -14.49
C LYS A 195 -14.78 -12.98 -14.19
N TYR A 196 -14.02 -11.95 -13.87
CA TYR A 196 -12.63 -12.06 -13.46
C TYR A 196 -12.46 -11.44 -12.07
N GLU A 197 -11.65 -12.08 -11.23
CA GLU A 197 -11.31 -11.58 -9.90
C GLU A 197 -9.80 -11.40 -9.78
N GLY A 198 -9.37 -10.27 -9.20
CA GLY A 198 -7.95 -9.96 -9.06
C GLY A 198 -7.72 -8.53 -8.57
N GLN A 199 -6.64 -7.91 -9.03
CA GLN A 199 -6.31 -6.51 -8.77
C GLN A 199 -6.12 -5.77 -10.09
N ILE A 200 -6.78 -4.64 -10.27
CA ILE A 200 -6.54 -3.77 -11.43
C ILE A 200 -5.19 -3.06 -11.21
N ILE A 201 -4.18 -3.44 -11.98
CA ILE A 201 -2.80 -2.95 -11.87
C ILE A 201 -2.47 -1.86 -12.91
N GLU A 202 -3.22 -1.78 -14.00
CA GLU A 202 -3.06 -0.73 -15.00
C GLU A 202 -4.38 -0.43 -15.68
N GLN A 203 -4.55 0.82 -16.07
CA GLN A 203 -5.68 1.28 -16.85
C GLN A 203 -5.26 2.33 -17.86
N ILE A 204 -5.79 2.19 -19.08
CA ILE A 204 -5.77 3.23 -20.11
C ILE A 204 -7.19 3.78 -20.21
N PRO A 205 -7.44 5.04 -19.79
CA PRO A 205 -8.79 5.61 -19.73
C PRO A 205 -9.58 5.44 -21.04
N GLY A 206 -10.80 4.90 -20.94
CA GLY A 206 -11.69 4.68 -22.09
C GLY A 206 -11.32 3.51 -23.00
N GLU A 207 -10.14 2.89 -22.85
CA GLU A 207 -9.66 1.85 -23.75
C GLU A 207 -9.66 0.47 -23.11
N ARG A 208 -8.88 0.28 -22.04
CA ARG A 208 -8.68 -1.04 -21.42
C ARG A 208 -8.19 -0.98 -19.98
N ILE A 209 -8.37 -2.08 -19.27
CA ILE A 209 -7.76 -2.36 -17.96
C ILE A 209 -6.90 -3.62 -18.04
N ARG A 210 -5.94 -3.73 -17.12
CA ARG A 210 -5.17 -4.95 -16.85
C ARG A 210 -5.43 -5.39 -15.43
N LEU A 211 -5.97 -6.60 -15.30
CA LEU A 211 -6.33 -7.22 -14.03
C LEU A 211 -5.36 -8.38 -13.73
N LEU A 212 -4.54 -8.23 -12.69
CA LEU A 212 -3.68 -9.30 -12.18
C LEU A 212 -4.52 -10.26 -11.32
N LYS A 213 -4.63 -11.51 -11.75
CA LYS A 213 -5.31 -12.57 -10.99
C LYS A 213 -4.39 -13.19 -9.94
N ASN A 214 -4.97 -13.94 -9.02
CA ASN A 214 -4.23 -14.62 -7.94
C ASN A 214 -3.26 -15.71 -8.44
N ASP A 215 -3.49 -16.24 -9.65
CA ASP A 215 -2.59 -17.20 -10.30
C ASP A 215 -1.37 -16.52 -10.99
N GLY A 216 -1.28 -15.19 -10.91
CA GLY A 216 -0.23 -14.39 -11.55
C GLY A 216 -0.49 -14.04 -13.01
N ILE A 217 -1.58 -14.53 -13.62
CA ILE A 217 -1.95 -14.21 -15.00
C ILE A 217 -2.59 -12.82 -15.04
N VAL A 218 -2.20 -12.02 -16.03
CA VAL A 218 -2.79 -10.69 -16.28
C VAL A 218 -3.83 -10.78 -17.39
N GLU A 219 -5.08 -10.50 -17.04
CA GLU A 219 -6.18 -10.37 -18.00
C GLU A 219 -6.22 -8.94 -18.56
N VAL A 220 -6.26 -8.82 -19.88
CA VAL A 220 -6.34 -7.52 -20.58
C VAL A 220 -7.76 -7.35 -21.12
N ILE A 221 -8.53 -6.44 -20.52
CA ILE A 221 -9.97 -6.32 -20.75
C ILE A 221 -10.27 -4.98 -21.42
N ASN A 222 -10.99 -4.99 -22.55
CA ASN A 222 -11.46 -3.77 -23.18
C ASN A 222 -12.53 -3.09 -22.32
N ALA A 223 -12.39 -1.79 -22.07
CA ALA A 223 -13.26 -1.05 -21.17
C ALA A 223 -14.73 -1.03 -21.64
N GLY A 224 -14.98 -1.03 -22.96
CA GLY A 224 -16.32 -1.08 -23.55
C GLY A 224 -17.06 -2.41 -23.33
N GLN A 225 -16.32 -3.49 -23.07
CA GLN A 225 -16.89 -4.82 -22.79
C GLN A 225 -17.31 -5.00 -21.32
N ILE A 226 -16.92 -4.08 -20.44
CA ILE A 226 -17.23 -4.18 -19.00
C ILE A 226 -18.70 -3.81 -18.76
N ALA A 227 -19.41 -4.68 -18.07
CA ALA A 227 -20.78 -4.43 -17.61
C ALA A 227 -20.77 -3.75 -16.23
N PHE A 228 -20.01 -4.32 -15.28
CA PHE A 228 -19.82 -3.72 -13.97
C PHE A 228 -18.47 -4.11 -13.34
N GLN A 229 -18.05 -3.33 -12.37
CA GLN A 229 -16.93 -3.59 -11.47
C GLN A 229 -17.45 -3.65 -10.04
N GLN A 230 -16.92 -4.57 -9.24
CA GLN A 230 -17.27 -4.73 -7.83
C GLN A 230 -16.02 -4.85 -6.97
N LYS A 231 -16.10 -4.38 -5.73
CA LYS A 231 -15.08 -4.56 -4.70
C LYS A 231 -15.53 -5.64 -3.71
N LYS A 232 -14.65 -6.59 -3.42
CA LYS A 232 -14.83 -7.60 -2.37
C LYS A 232 -13.73 -7.50 -1.33
N LYS A 233 -14.02 -7.97 -0.13
CA LYS A 233 -13.02 -8.12 0.95
C LYS A 233 -11.97 -9.14 0.54
N LEU A 234 -10.69 -8.84 0.77
CA LEU A 234 -9.62 -9.83 0.66
C LEU A 234 -9.67 -10.79 1.84
N ASN A 235 -9.71 -10.24 3.05
CA ASN A 235 -9.81 -10.99 4.29
C ASN A 235 -11.26 -11.01 4.80
N PRO A 236 -11.89 -12.18 4.88
CA PRO A 236 -13.27 -12.30 5.33
C PRO A 236 -13.47 -11.90 6.80
N ASN A 237 -12.41 -11.98 7.62
CA ASN A 237 -12.43 -11.69 9.06
C ASN A 237 -12.26 -10.20 9.40
N GLN A 238 -11.91 -9.37 8.41
CA GLN A 238 -11.96 -7.91 8.57
C GLN A 238 -13.26 -7.38 7.98
N SER A 239 -13.72 -6.23 8.47
CA SER A 239 -14.78 -5.47 7.80
C SER A 239 -14.27 -4.92 6.45
N LEU A 240 -15.18 -4.39 5.63
CA LEU A 240 -14.79 -3.71 4.38
C LEU A 240 -14.00 -2.43 4.67
N PHE A 241 -14.38 -1.69 5.72
CA PHE A 241 -13.77 -0.42 6.12
C PHE A 241 -12.36 -0.63 6.68
N GLU A 242 -12.14 -1.69 7.44
CA GLU A 242 -10.80 -2.04 7.92
C GLU A 242 -9.83 -2.38 6.78
N GLN A 243 -10.34 -2.66 5.58
CA GLN A 243 -9.57 -3.01 4.39
C GLN A 243 -9.47 -1.93 3.32
N SER A 244 -10.32 -0.91 3.38
CA SER A 244 -10.27 0.23 2.48
C SER A 244 -9.59 1.39 3.17
N PRO A 245 -8.48 1.90 2.66
CA PRO A 245 -7.75 2.94 3.38
C PRO A 245 -8.19 4.38 3.06
N LEU A 246 -9.10 4.53 2.10
CA LEU A 246 -9.82 5.74 1.78
C LEU A 246 -11.32 5.43 1.75
N LEU A 247 -12.09 6.47 2.03
CA LEU A 247 -13.51 6.52 1.79
C LEU A 247 -13.81 7.32 0.53
N ASP A 248 -14.79 6.84 -0.22
CA ASP A 248 -15.46 7.57 -1.28
C ASP A 248 -16.40 8.61 -0.68
N VAL A 249 -16.35 9.83 -1.20
CA VAL A 249 -17.41 10.82 -1.04
C VAL A 249 -18.02 11.08 -2.41
N VAL A 250 -19.25 10.58 -2.62
CA VAL A 250 -19.99 10.70 -3.87
C VAL A 250 -20.94 11.89 -3.77
N CYS A 251 -20.68 12.92 -4.57
CA CYS A 251 -21.44 14.17 -4.54
C CYS A 251 -22.51 14.17 -5.63
N ILE A 252 -23.75 14.51 -5.24
CA ILE A 252 -24.92 14.60 -6.12
C ILE A 252 -25.61 15.93 -5.82
N LYS A 253 -25.38 16.93 -6.66
CA LYS A 253 -25.87 18.29 -6.44
C LYS A 253 -25.43 18.85 -5.07
N LYS A 254 -26.33 18.86 -4.08
CA LYS A 254 -26.08 19.36 -2.70
C LYS A 254 -25.96 18.23 -1.67
N ASP A 255 -26.21 16.99 -2.08
CA ASP A 255 -26.16 15.83 -1.20
C ASP A 255 -24.83 15.08 -1.40
N GLU A 256 -24.35 14.44 -0.34
CA GLU A 256 -23.11 13.68 -0.34
C GLU A 256 -23.32 12.33 0.36
N ASP A 257 -22.88 11.25 -0.28
CA ASP A 257 -22.81 9.94 0.34
C ASP A 257 -21.35 9.60 0.64
N THR A 258 -21.05 9.28 1.89
CA THR A 258 -19.73 8.78 2.31
C THR A 258 -19.78 7.28 2.51
N GLY A 259 -18.79 6.56 1.96
CA GLY A 259 -18.66 5.12 2.18
C GLY A 259 -17.59 4.51 1.29
N ILE A 260 -17.79 3.26 0.89
CA ILE A 260 -16.96 2.59 -0.11
C ILE A 260 -17.88 2.26 -1.29
N ILE A 261 -17.55 2.73 -2.48
CA ILE A 261 -18.22 2.29 -3.71
C ILE A 261 -17.86 0.81 -3.89
N VAL A 262 -18.83 -0.05 -3.64
CA VAL A 262 -18.70 -1.51 -3.73
C VAL A 262 -19.06 -2.04 -5.10
N GLU A 263 -19.84 -1.29 -5.88
CA GLU A 263 -20.17 -1.64 -7.25
C GLU A 263 -20.30 -0.40 -8.12
N GLN A 264 -19.79 -0.50 -9.35
CA GLN A 264 -20.04 0.44 -10.42
C GLN A 264 -20.56 -0.33 -11.62
N ASN A 265 -21.81 -0.06 -12.01
CA ASN A 265 -22.42 -0.56 -13.22
C ASN A 265 -22.32 0.50 -14.32
N TYR A 266 -21.83 0.11 -15.50
CA TYR A 266 -21.63 1.02 -16.63
C TYR A 266 -22.87 1.20 -17.51
N GLY A 267 -23.99 0.58 -17.14
CA GLY A 267 -25.24 0.64 -17.88
C GLY A 267 -25.18 -0.12 -19.21
N GLY A 268 -26.30 -0.10 -19.91
CA GLY A 268 -26.45 -0.64 -21.26
C GLY A 268 -27.04 0.41 -22.20
N GLU A 269 -27.48 -0.01 -23.39
CA GLU A 269 -28.11 0.91 -24.33
C GLU A 269 -29.40 1.54 -23.79
N LYS A 270 -30.10 0.82 -22.90
CA LYS A 270 -31.42 1.18 -22.38
C LYS A 270 -31.43 1.58 -20.91
N GLU A 271 -30.38 1.27 -20.16
CA GLU A 271 -30.31 1.49 -18.73
C GLU A 271 -29.08 2.33 -18.36
N PRO A 272 -29.25 3.42 -17.59
CA PRO A 272 -28.12 4.21 -17.12
C PRO A 272 -27.27 3.40 -16.13
N GLY A 273 -25.98 3.70 -16.12
CA GLY A 273 -25.09 3.20 -15.08
C GLY A 273 -25.46 3.70 -13.69
N TYR A 274 -24.97 2.99 -12.67
CA TYR A 274 -25.16 3.35 -11.27
C TYR A 274 -23.94 2.98 -10.42
N LEU A 275 -23.87 3.58 -9.23
CA LEU A 275 -22.94 3.24 -8.16
C LEU A 275 -23.71 2.66 -6.98
N LEU A 276 -23.13 1.67 -6.32
CA LEU A 276 -23.55 1.21 -5.00
C LEU A 276 -22.49 1.59 -3.99
N ILE A 277 -22.87 2.36 -2.97
CA ILE A 277 -22.00 2.85 -1.90
C ILE A 277 -22.41 2.15 -0.61
N GLN A 278 -21.51 1.39 -0.01
CA GLN A 278 -21.70 0.84 1.33
C GLN A 278 -21.24 1.87 2.36
N ASN A 279 -22.11 2.27 3.29
CA ASN A 279 -21.76 3.14 4.41
C ASN A 279 -21.20 2.34 5.60
N GLU A 280 -20.70 3.02 6.63
CA GLU A 280 -20.09 2.40 7.83
C GLU A 280 -21.08 1.49 8.60
N ARG A 281 -22.40 1.74 8.48
CA ARG A 281 -23.45 0.92 9.10
C ARG A 281 -23.75 -0.35 8.31
N GLY A 282 -23.21 -0.48 7.10
CA GLY A 282 -23.45 -1.59 6.18
C GLY A 282 -24.64 -1.37 5.24
N ASP A 283 -25.30 -0.21 5.27
CA ASP A 283 -26.37 0.11 4.32
C ASP A 283 -25.78 0.33 2.92
N ILE A 284 -26.51 -0.13 1.90
CA ILE A 284 -26.15 0.09 0.49
C ILE A 284 -27.00 1.21 -0.10
N LEU A 285 -26.33 2.31 -0.47
CA LEU A 285 -26.92 3.45 -1.15
C LEU A 285 -26.70 3.32 -2.66
N ARG A 286 -27.78 3.38 -3.45
CA ARG A 286 -27.71 3.33 -4.92
C ARG A 286 -27.84 4.73 -5.51
N ARG A 287 -26.94 5.10 -6.41
CA ARG A 287 -26.93 6.39 -7.12
C ARG A 287 -26.74 6.21 -8.62
N ASN A 288 -27.56 6.88 -9.43
CA ASN A 288 -27.37 6.87 -10.89
C ASN A 288 -26.10 7.64 -11.26
N SER A 289 -25.23 7.04 -12.08
CA SER A 289 -23.93 7.64 -12.43
C SER A 289 -24.07 8.99 -13.12
N ILE A 290 -25.15 9.22 -13.87
CA ILE A 290 -25.44 10.50 -14.53
C ILE A 290 -25.75 11.64 -13.56
N ALA A 291 -26.15 11.31 -12.32
CA ALA A 291 -26.46 12.30 -11.29
C ALA A 291 -25.22 12.68 -10.46
N VAL A 292 -24.15 11.89 -10.53
CA VAL A 292 -22.91 12.13 -9.80
C VAL A 292 -22.17 13.27 -10.48
N THR A 293 -21.94 14.34 -9.73
CA THR A 293 -21.21 15.53 -10.22
C THR A 293 -19.72 15.45 -9.90
N GLU A 294 -19.37 14.73 -8.84
CA GLU A 294 -18.02 14.64 -8.32
C GLU A 294 -17.86 13.40 -7.45
N THR A 295 -16.69 12.77 -7.47
CA THR A 295 -16.28 11.79 -6.47
C THR A 295 -14.96 12.21 -5.86
N ARG A 296 -14.85 12.18 -4.53
CA ARG A 296 -13.64 12.53 -3.79
C ARG A 296 -13.15 11.38 -2.93
N LYS A 297 -11.89 11.48 -2.51
CA LYS A 297 -11.26 10.58 -1.55
C LYS A 297 -10.92 11.31 -0.25
N LYS A 298 -11.15 10.63 0.88
CA LYS A 298 -10.66 11.06 2.20
C LYS A 298 -10.09 9.87 2.98
N ALA A 299 -9.11 10.14 3.84
CA ALA A 299 -8.52 9.14 4.72
C ALA A 299 -9.59 8.36 5.48
N ASN A 300 -9.44 7.03 5.53
CA ASN A 300 -10.30 6.19 6.34
C ASN A 300 -9.67 5.97 7.73
N PRO A 301 -10.24 6.51 8.83
CA PRO A 301 -9.72 6.29 10.18
C PRO A 301 -9.84 4.82 10.64
N ASP A 302 -10.72 4.03 10.04
CA ASP A 302 -10.96 2.64 10.42
C ASP A 302 -10.00 1.65 9.74
N TYR A 303 -9.11 2.13 8.86
CA TYR A 303 -8.18 1.27 8.15
C TYR A 303 -7.21 0.57 9.10
N LYS A 304 -7.12 -0.77 9.00
CA LYS A 304 -6.28 -1.61 9.85
C LYS A 304 -5.48 -2.59 8.99
N PRO A 305 -4.32 -2.19 8.47
CA PRO A 305 -3.49 -3.06 7.65
C PRO A 305 -3.00 -4.27 8.46
N LEU A 306 -3.17 -5.45 7.89
CA LEU A 306 -2.65 -6.71 8.36
C LEU A 306 -1.72 -7.27 7.29
N THR A 307 -0.57 -7.72 7.74
CA THR A 307 0.40 -8.44 6.92
C THR A 307 0.67 -9.80 7.54
N ASP A 308 1.09 -10.73 6.69
CA ASP A 308 1.48 -12.08 7.02
C ASP A 308 2.97 -12.29 6.75
N VAL A 309 3.42 -13.50 7.04
CA VAL A 309 4.67 -14.08 6.55
C VAL A 309 4.35 -15.32 5.73
N ILE A 310 5.10 -15.51 4.66
CA ILE A 310 5.07 -16.77 3.92
C ILE A 310 6.09 -17.68 4.57
N VAL A 311 5.60 -18.70 5.27
CA VAL A 311 6.44 -19.68 5.95
C VAL A 311 6.56 -20.91 5.07
N GLY A 312 7.78 -21.36 4.80
CA GLY A 312 8.07 -22.59 4.07
C GLY A 312 7.65 -23.84 4.86
N LYS A 313 7.61 -24.98 4.17
CA LYS A 313 7.30 -26.27 4.82
C LYS A 313 8.39 -26.62 5.84
N GLY A 314 7.99 -26.86 7.09
CA GLY A 314 8.90 -27.18 8.19
C GLY A 314 9.67 -25.98 8.76
N GLU A 315 9.48 -24.78 8.20
CA GLU A 315 10.01 -23.53 8.75
C GLU A 315 9.12 -23.06 9.90
N ILE A 316 9.76 -22.44 10.90
CA ILE A 316 9.09 -21.84 12.04
C ILE A 316 9.74 -20.48 12.28
N LEU A 317 8.92 -19.43 12.23
CA LEU A 317 9.32 -18.09 12.61
C LEU A 317 8.85 -17.81 14.04
N VAL A 318 9.66 -17.07 14.78
CA VAL A 318 9.33 -16.58 16.11
C VAL A 318 9.43 -15.07 16.11
N ASN A 319 8.28 -14.39 16.27
CA ASN A 319 8.10 -12.95 16.11
C ASN A 319 8.77 -12.44 14.83
N ARG A 320 8.42 -13.05 13.68
CA ARG A 320 8.95 -12.74 12.34
C ARG A 320 10.44 -13.02 12.13
N LYS A 321 11.14 -13.66 13.08
CA LYS A 321 12.55 -14.07 12.92
C LYS A 321 12.67 -15.55 12.65
N GLU A 322 13.52 -15.92 11.70
CA GLU A 322 13.87 -17.32 11.48
C GLU A 322 14.58 -17.90 12.71
N SER A 323 14.18 -19.11 13.07
CA SER A 323 14.65 -19.80 14.27
C SER A 323 15.21 -21.17 13.91
N ALA A 324 16.48 -21.38 14.26
CA ALA A 324 17.11 -22.68 14.12
C ALA A 324 16.59 -23.68 15.16
N LYS A 325 16.54 -24.96 14.78
CA LYS A 325 16.28 -26.04 15.71
C LYS A 325 17.41 -26.12 16.73
N ALA A 326 17.04 -26.27 18.00
CA ALA A 326 17.95 -26.58 19.08
C ALA A 326 18.44 -28.03 18.95
N VAL A 327 19.70 -28.24 19.33
CA VAL A 327 20.26 -29.56 19.55
C VAL A 327 19.88 -29.99 20.96
N ILE A 328 19.09 -31.06 21.06
CA ILE A 328 18.57 -31.57 22.33
C ILE A 328 19.15 -32.96 22.58
N GLU A 329 19.87 -33.10 23.69
CA GLU A 329 20.44 -34.37 24.11
C GLU A 329 19.62 -35.00 25.24
N LYS A 330 19.57 -36.34 25.27
CA LYS A 330 18.92 -37.11 26.33
C LYS A 330 19.97 -37.75 27.22
N GLN A 331 19.95 -37.44 28.51
CA GLN A 331 20.83 -38.05 29.51
C GLN A 331 20.09 -38.23 30.83
N GLU A 332 20.07 -39.46 31.37
CA GLU A 332 19.51 -39.77 32.70
C GLU A 332 18.07 -39.24 32.91
N GLY A 333 17.23 -39.25 31.86
CA GLY A 333 15.85 -38.74 31.91
C GLY A 333 15.69 -37.23 31.73
N LEU A 334 16.80 -36.48 31.64
CA LEU A 334 16.83 -35.06 31.31
C LEU A 334 16.94 -34.84 29.80
N LEU A 335 16.21 -33.83 29.31
CA LEU A 335 16.40 -33.23 28.00
C LEU A 335 17.26 -31.98 28.17
N ILE A 336 18.43 -31.99 27.57
CA ILE A 336 19.45 -30.95 27.73
C ILE A 336 19.52 -30.16 26.42
N VAL A 337 19.34 -28.85 26.49
CA VAL A 337 19.62 -27.97 25.36
C VAL A 337 21.12 -27.78 25.26
N ASP A 338 21.73 -28.32 24.20
CA ASP A 338 23.17 -28.31 24.01
C ASP A 338 23.70 -26.88 23.82
N THR A 339 24.94 -26.63 24.26
CA THR A 339 25.58 -25.32 24.20
C THR A 339 25.89 -24.85 22.77
N ALA A 340 25.94 -25.77 21.79
CA ALA A 340 26.02 -25.44 20.38
C ALA A 340 24.70 -24.87 19.82
N SER A 341 23.58 -25.03 20.54
CA SER A 341 22.29 -24.48 20.12
C SER A 341 22.31 -22.95 20.15
N ARG A 342 22.06 -22.33 19.01
CA ARG A 342 21.92 -20.87 18.92
C ARG A 342 20.52 -20.46 19.36
N ALA A 343 20.44 -19.66 20.43
CA ALA A 343 19.16 -19.08 20.84
C ALA A 343 18.69 -18.04 19.82
N THR A 344 17.38 -18.03 19.52
CA THR A 344 16.73 -16.86 18.94
C THR A 344 16.55 -15.83 20.05
N VAL A 345 17.23 -14.69 19.90
CA VAL A 345 17.21 -13.59 20.89
C VAL A 345 16.13 -12.57 20.54
N LEU A 346 15.27 -12.30 21.51
CA LEU A 346 14.13 -11.39 21.42
C LEU A 346 14.21 -10.37 22.57
N SER A 347 13.95 -9.10 22.25
CA SER A 347 13.79 -8.05 23.27
C SER A 347 12.39 -8.13 23.86
N ALA A 348 12.28 -8.18 25.18
CA ALA A 348 11.00 -8.21 25.89
C ALA A 348 10.13 -6.99 25.55
N ASP A 349 10.75 -5.81 25.43
CA ASP A 349 10.08 -4.56 25.08
C ASP A 349 9.48 -4.61 23.67
N SER A 350 10.20 -5.25 22.73
CA SER A 350 9.77 -5.37 21.33
C SER A 350 8.59 -6.32 21.14
N ILE A 351 8.48 -7.37 21.97
CA ILE A 351 7.43 -8.39 21.84
C ILE A 351 6.23 -8.13 22.76
N GLY A 352 6.31 -7.15 23.67
CA GLY A 352 5.18 -6.73 24.51
C GLY A 352 4.61 -7.85 25.40
N GLY A 353 5.46 -8.79 25.84
CA GLY A 353 5.03 -9.95 26.64
C GLY A 353 4.33 -11.07 25.87
N MET A 354 4.31 -11.00 24.53
CA MET A 354 3.66 -12.00 23.67
C MET A 354 4.65 -12.59 22.67
N LEU A 355 4.92 -13.89 22.82
CA LEU A 355 5.65 -14.67 21.83
C LEU A 355 4.69 -15.08 20.72
N ILE A 356 5.04 -14.76 19.49
CA ILE A 356 4.29 -15.14 18.30
C ILE A 356 5.08 -16.21 17.57
N VAL A 357 4.46 -17.38 17.36
CA VAL A 357 5.04 -18.46 16.57
C VAL A 357 4.25 -18.60 15.29
N GLU A 358 4.93 -18.61 14.16
CA GLU A 358 4.33 -18.66 12.82
C GLU A 358 4.90 -19.86 12.07
N LYS A 359 4.02 -20.75 11.63
CA LYS A 359 4.37 -21.95 10.84
C LYS A 359 3.28 -22.25 9.82
N GLN A 360 3.54 -23.15 8.88
CA GLN A 360 2.46 -23.65 8.03
C GLN A 360 1.40 -24.37 8.87
N ASN A 361 0.12 -24.16 8.51
CA ASN A 361 -0.99 -24.87 9.11
C ASN A 361 -1.04 -26.32 8.62
N GLU A 362 -0.21 -27.17 9.21
CA GLU A 362 -0.21 -28.61 8.97
C GLU A 362 -1.29 -29.29 9.82
N SER A 363 -1.92 -30.35 9.31
CA SER A 363 -3.02 -31.10 9.94
C SER A 363 -2.64 -31.84 11.24
N SER A 364 -1.44 -31.61 11.79
CA SER A 364 -1.02 -32.18 13.07
C SER A 364 -1.83 -31.52 14.19
N ALA A 365 -2.63 -32.31 14.91
CA ALA A 365 -3.37 -31.82 16.08
C ALA A 365 -2.48 -31.31 17.22
N TYR A 366 -1.18 -31.64 17.19
CA TYR A 366 -0.22 -31.23 18.21
C TYR A 366 0.34 -29.84 17.93
N ARG A 367 0.23 -28.99 18.95
CA ARG A 367 0.82 -27.65 18.97
C ARG A 367 2.11 -27.68 19.79
N PRO A 368 3.14 -26.92 19.38
CA PRO A 368 4.34 -26.78 20.18
C PRO A 368 4.00 -26.25 21.57
N ILE A 369 4.70 -26.76 22.58
CA ILE A 369 4.56 -26.37 23.97
C ILE A 369 5.73 -25.45 24.30
N LEU A 370 5.43 -24.28 24.86
CA LEU A 370 6.48 -23.37 25.30
C LEU A 370 6.81 -23.68 26.77
N LEU A 371 8.09 -23.85 27.10
CA LEU A 371 8.51 -24.16 28.47
C LEU A 371 9.68 -23.26 28.86
N LYS A 372 9.61 -22.69 30.07
CA LYS A 372 10.73 -21.94 30.65
C LYS A 372 11.79 -22.93 31.13
N LEU A 373 13.03 -22.75 30.68
CA LEU A 373 14.12 -23.66 30.98
C LEU A 373 14.70 -23.38 32.37
N VAL A 374 15.15 -24.46 33.02
CA VAL A 374 15.86 -24.39 34.31
C VAL A 374 17.35 -24.62 34.06
N LEU A 375 18.19 -23.82 34.73
CA LEU A 375 19.63 -24.03 34.72
C LEU A 375 20.03 -25.03 35.82
N MET A 376 20.60 -26.17 35.44
CA MET A 376 20.96 -27.25 36.36
C MET A 376 22.39 -27.73 36.11
N LYS A 377 23.10 -28.13 37.17
CA LYS A 377 24.42 -28.76 37.04
C LYS A 377 24.26 -30.24 36.65
N VAL A 378 24.66 -30.58 35.43
CA VAL A 378 24.66 -31.94 34.88
C VAL A 378 26.06 -32.55 34.96
N LYS A 379 26.13 -33.81 35.41
CA LYS A 379 27.39 -34.55 35.54
C LYS A 379 28.10 -34.65 34.19
N GLY A 380 29.36 -34.21 34.13
CA GLY A 380 30.18 -34.23 32.92
C GLY A 380 29.94 -33.08 31.94
N LYS A 381 28.94 -32.20 32.16
CA LYS A 381 28.61 -31.07 31.27
C LYS A 381 28.57 -29.71 31.94
N GLY A 382 28.55 -29.64 33.27
CA GLY A 382 28.48 -28.37 34.00
C GLY A 382 27.06 -27.83 34.07
N PHE A 383 26.88 -26.50 34.11
CA PHE A 383 25.54 -25.89 34.16
C PHE A 383 24.92 -25.82 32.77
N CYS A 384 23.79 -26.50 32.59
CA CYS A 384 23.07 -26.60 31.32
C CYS A 384 21.61 -26.17 31.48
N ASN A 385 21.00 -25.68 30.40
CA ASN A 385 19.56 -25.48 30.37
C ASN A 385 18.90 -26.84 30.13
N VAL A 386 18.00 -27.24 31.02
CA VAL A 386 17.39 -28.57 31.00
C VAL A 386 15.88 -28.50 31.19
N PHE A 387 15.21 -29.58 30.80
CA PHE A 387 13.80 -29.85 31.07
C PHE A 387 13.51 -31.35 31.01
N THR A 388 12.32 -31.76 31.44
CA THR A 388 11.82 -33.13 31.35
C THR A 388 10.48 -33.19 30.63
N TYR A 389 10.02 -34.40 30.28
CA TYR A 389 8.65 -34.59 29.79
C TYR A 389 7.60 -34.25 30.85
N GLU A 390 7.89 -34.44 32.14
CA GLU A 390 7.01 -34.03 33.23
C GLU A 390 6.88 -32.50 33.32
N ASP A 391 7.97 -31.77 33.10
CA ASP A 391 7.95 -30.30 33.05
C ASP A 391 7.07 -29.78 31.90
N LEU A 392 7.09 -30.42 30.73
CA LEU A 392 6.23 -30.05 29.61
C LEU A 392 4.74 -30.20 29.94
N VAL A 393 4.37 -31.18 30.77
CA VAL A 393 2.98 -31.43 31.15
C VAL A 393 2.55 -30.51 32.30
N THR A 394 3.42 -30.27 33.27
CA THR A 394 3.08 -29.54 34.50
C THR A 394 3.27 -28.03 34.38
N ASN A 395 4.32 -27.60 33.66
CA ASN A 395 4.74 -26.20 33.56
C ASN A 395 4.71 -25.67 32.12
N GLY A 396 4.30 -26.50 31.15
CA GLY A 396 4.17 -26.12 29.76
C GLY A 396 3.11 -25.04 29.54
N VAL A 397 3.45 -24.03 28.76
CA VAL A 397 2.56 -22.96 28.33
C VAL A 397 2.02 -23.30 26.95
N HIS A 398 0.70 -23.41 26.86
CA HIS A 398 -0.03 -23.57 25.61
C HIS A 398 -0.41 -22.21 25.00
N PRO A 399 -0.63 -22.15 23.67
CA PRO A 399 -0.98 -20.89 23.04
C PRO A 399 -2.35 -20.40 23.51
N GLN A 400 -2.43 -19.12 23.87
CA GLN A 400 -3.67 -18.42 24.24
C GLN A 400 -4.58 -18.20 23.04
N GLU A 401 -3.98 -17.95 21.89
CA GLU A 401 -4.68 -17.70 20.64
C GLU A 401 -4.07 -18.54 19.52
N SER A 402 -4.91 -18.96 18.59
CA SER A 402 -4.48 -19.63 17.38
C SER A 402 -5.36 -19.24 16.22
N VAL A 403 -4.71 -18.66 15.21
CA VAL A 403 -5.38 -18.13 14.03
C VAL A 403 -4.66 -18.67 12.80
N VAL A 404 -5.42 -19.06 11.79
CA VAL A 404 -4.89 -19.41 10.48
C VAL A 404 -5.21 -18.25 9.55
N SER A 405 -4.19 -17.70 8.91
CA SER A 405 -4.36 -16.64 7.92
C SER A 405 -4.95 -17.19 6.62
N VAL A 406 -5.40 -16.30 5.73
CA VAL A 406 -5.86 -16.71 4.38
C VAL A 406 -4.73 -17.31 3.52
N ASN A 407 -3.47 -17.06 3.87
CA ASN A 407 -2.30 -17.69 3.23
C ASN A 407 -1.96 -19.07 3.82
N GLY A 408 -2.74 -19.56 4.79
CA GLY A 408 -2.51 -20.85 5.43
C GLY A 408 -1.41 -20.84 6.49
N THR A 409 -0.93 -19.67 6.91
CA THR A 409 0.03 -19.54 8.02
C THR A 409 -0.72 -19.66 9.34
N LEU A 410 -0.33 -20.64 10.16
CA LEU A 410 -0.77 -20.81 11.53
C LEU A 410 0.05 -19.90 12.44
N LYS A 411 -0.64 -18.95 13.08
CA LYS A 411 -0.11 -18.09 14.12
C LYS A 411 -0.54 -18.59 15.50
N LEU A 412 0.41 -18.77 16.40
CA LEU A 412 0.21 -19.20 17.79
C LEU A 412 0.77 -18.12 18.73
N SER A 413 -0.04 -17.67 19.67
CA SER A 413 0.30 -16.59 20.60
C SER A 413 0.50 -17.13 22.01
N TYR A 414 1.66 -16.91 22.63
CA TYR A 414 1.97 -17.36 23.98
C TYR A 414 2.32 -16.17 24.88
N ALA A 415 1.75 -16.12 26.09
CA ALA A 415 2.17 -15.15 27.09
C ALA A 415 3.52 -15.53 27.67
N VAL A 416 4.44 -14.56 27.72
CA VAL A 416 5.84 -14.78 28.13
C VAL A 416 6.40 -13.61 28.92
N GLY A 417 7.35 -13.91 29.81
CA GLY A 417 8.20 -12.92 30.45
C GLY A 417 9.68 -13.12 30.08
N LYS A 418 10.57 -12.33 30.67
CA LYS A 418 12.02 -12.49 30.47
C LYS A 418 12.51 -13.87 30.92
N GLY A 419 13.48 -14.42 30.19
CA GLY A 419 14.11 -15.69 30.49
C GLY A 419 14.46 -16.53 29.27
N LYS A 420 14.93 -17.75 29.54
CA LYS A 420 15.30 -18.75 28.54
C LYS A 420 14.18 -19.78 28.41
N TYR A 421 13.80 -20.09 27.18
CA TYR A 421 12.68 -20.99 26.90
C TYR A 421 13.04 -22.00 25.81
N ILE A 422 12.32 -23.12 25.80
CA ILE A 422 12.24 -24.04 24.66
C ILE A 422 10.81 -24.04 24.12
N LEU A 423 10.66 -23.82 22.82
CA LEU A 423 9.42 -24.12 22.11
C LEU A 423 9.55 -25.54 21.57
N TYR A 424 8.95 -26.52 22.23
CA TYR A 424 9.16 -27.93 21.96
C TYR A 424 7.95 -28.56 21.25
N ASP A 425 8.22 -29.30 20.18
CA ASP A 425 7.26 -30.20 19.53
C ASP A 425 7.49 -31.63 20.04
N PRO A 426 6.56 -32.17 20.85
CA PRO A 426 6.68 -33.52 21.38
C PRO A 426 6.64 -34.62 20.30
N GLN A 427 5.93 -34.39 19.18
CA GLN A 427 5.82 -35.40 18.13
C GLN A 427 7.10 -35.50 17.32
N GLY A 428 7.62 -34.36 16.84
CA GLY A 428 8.89 -34.30 16.13
C GLY A 428 10.12 -34.46 17.02
N GLN A 429 9.94 -34.49 18.35
CA GLN A 429 11.01 -34.46 19.37
C GLN A 429 12.06 -33.39 19.10
N SER A 430 11.62 -32.22 18.64
CA SER A 430 12.48 -31.11 18.27
C SER A 430 12.00 -29.83 18.95
N GLY A 431 12.87 -28.85 19.09
CA GLY A 431 12.45 -27.57 19.65
C GLY A 431 13.31 -26.41 19.20
N ILE A 432 12.88 -25.21 19.53
CA ILE A 432 13.59 -23.95 19.26
C ILE A 432 14.01 -23.35 20.59
N PHE A 433 15.29 -23.02 20.71
CA PHE A 433 15.82 -22.37 21.90
C PHE A 433 15.65 -20.86 21.81
N LEU A 434 15.06 -20.26 22.83
CA LEU A 434 14.70 -18.84 22.87
C LEU A 434 15.35 -18.14 24.06
N SER A 435 15.82 -16.91 23.86
CA SER A 435 16.26 -15.98 24.91
C SER A 435 15.44 -14.71 24.82
N ILE A 436 14.67 -14.39 25.85
CA ILE A 436 13.88 -13.17 25.95
C ILE A 436 14.54 -12.26 27.00
N GLU A 437 15.05 -11.13 26.55
CA GLU A 437 15.94 -10.23 27.32
C GLU A 437 15.31 -8.88 27.66
#